data_AF-A0A3L7WNB4-F1
#
_entry.id   AF-A0A3L7WNB4-F1
#
_cell.length_a   1.000
_cell.length_b   1.000
_cell.length_c   1.000
_cell.angle_alpha   90.00
_cell.angle_beta   90.00
_cell.angle_gamma   90.00
#
_symmetry.space_group_name_H-M   'P 1'
#
loop_
_entity.id
_entity.type
_entity.pdbx_description
1 polymer ?
#
loop_
_entity_poly.entity_id
_entity_poly.type
_entity_poly.pdbx_seq_one_letter_code
_entity_poly.pdbx_strand_id
1 'polypeptide(L)' 'MANQNDLVPSQWKSLFTNEEWMVHGIVVKSMYGFLAIAVVAHILVWAWKPWFS' A
#
# COMPACT_ATOMS: atom_id res chain seq x y z
N MET A 1 20.00 -13.47 22.84
CA MET A 1 19.55 -12.13 22.41
C MET A 1 18.47 -12.37 21.37
N ALA A 2 17.21 -11.99 21.61
CA ALA A 2 16.17 -12.15 20.58
C ALA A 2 16.56 -11.32 19.34
N ASN A 3 16.42 -11.90 18.15
CA ASN A 3 16.66 -11.16 16.91
C ASN A 3 15.65 -10.01 16.85
N GLN A 4 16.11 -8.77 16.76
CA GLN A 4 15.23 -7.61 16.83
C GLN A 4 14.32 -7.45 15.60
N ASN A 5 14.62 -8.16 14.50
CA ASN A 5 13.94 -8.05 13.20
C ASN A 5 13.52 -9.44 12.66
N ASP A 6 12.82 -10.22 13.48
CA ASP A 6 12.34 -11.57 13.17
C ASP A 6 11.07 -11.60 12.30
N LEU A 7 10.23 -10.55 12.35
CA LEU A 7 8.99 -10.44 11.58
C LEU A 7 9.22 -9.96 10.14
N VAL A 8 10.39 -9.39 9.85
CA VAL A 8 10.76 -8.92 8.52
C VAL A 8 11.22 -10.09 7.64
N PRO A 9 10.68 -10.27 6.43
CA PRO A 9 11.15 -11.30 5.50
C PRO A 9 12.63 -11.12 5.11
N SER A 10 13.35 -12.21 4.85
CA SER A 10 14.82 -12.21 4.68
C SER A 10 15.35 -11.21 3.65
N GLN A 11 14.68 -11.06 2.50
CA GLN A 11 15.11 -10.11 1.46
C GLN A 11 14.97 -8.63 1.87
N TRP A 12 14.20 -8.32 2.92
CA TRP A 12 13.89 -6.95 3.34
C TRP A 12 14.54 -6.58 4.69
N LYS A 13 15.22 -7.53 5.35
CA LYS A 13 15.84 -7.34 6.68
C LYS A 13 16.92 -6.26 6.73
N SER A 14 17.55 -5.93 5.60
CA SER A 14 18.54 -4.85 5.53
C SER A 14 17.91 -3.46 5.46
N LEU A 15 16.63 -3.37 5.13
CA LEU A 15 15.94 -2.10 4.87
C LEU A 15 14.96 -1.73 5.98
N PHE A 16 14.42 -2.72 6.69
CA PHE A 16 13.38 -2.48 7.68
C PHE A 16 13.65 -3.21 8.99
N THR A 17 13.29 -2.52 10.07
CA THR A 17 13.02 -3.09 11.37
C THR A 17 11.60 -3.67 11.44
N ASN A 18 11.30 -4.40 12.52
CA ASN A 18 9.96 -4.93 12.76
C ASN A 18 8.88 -3.84 12.80
N GLU A 19 9.16 -2.69 13.44
CA GLU A 19 8.22 -1.57 13.53
C GLU A 19 7.97 -0.93 12.17
N GLU A 20 9.02 -0.64 11.42
CA GLU A 20 8.91 -0.05 10.08
C GLU A 20 8.19 -0.99 9.11
N TRP A 21 8.41 -2.30 9.22
CA TRP A 21 7.73 -3.30 8.41
C TRP A 21 6.22 -3.37 8.70
N MET A 22 5.83 -3.22 9.96
CA MET A 22 4.41 -3.13 10.35
C MET A 22 3.75 -1.90 9.71
N VAL A 23 4.38 -0.73 9.79
CA VAL A 23 3.87 0.51 9.19
C VAL A 23 3.81 0.39 7.66
N HIS A 24 4.87 -0.13 7.03
CA HIS A 24 4.91 -0.40 5.59
C HIS A 24 3.73 -1.26 5.15
N GLY A 25 3.45 -2.34 5.88
CA GLY A 25 2.32 -3.22 5.62
C GLY A 25 0.97 -2.50 5.70
N ILE A 26 0.77 -1.64 6.70
CA ILE A 26 -0.46 -0.84 6.85
C ILE A 26 -0.64 0.13 5.68
N VAL A 27 0.41 0.90 5.37
CA VAL A 27 0.37 1.93 4.32
C VAL A 27 0.15 1.31 2.94
N VAL A 28 0.86 0.23 2.59
CA VAL A 28 0.71 -0.40 1.27
C VAL A 28 -0.69 -0.98 1.10
N LYS A 29 -1.24 -1.65 2.12
CA LYS A 29 -2.60 -2.20 2.07
C LYS A 29 -3.66 -1.11 1.95
N SER A 30 -3.56 -0.05 2.74
CA SER A 30 -4.52 1.07 2.70
C SER A 30 -4.41 1.84 1.37
N MET A 31 -3.20 2.05 0.85
CA MET A 31 -2.97 2.71 -0.44
C MET A 31 -3.58 1.92 -1.60
N TYR A 32 -3.43 0.60 -1.62
CA TYR A 32 -4.08 -0.24 -2.64
C TYR A 32 -5.60 -0.20 -2.53
N GLY A 33 -6.16 -0.23 -1.32
CA GLY A 33 -7.60 -0.08 -1.11
C GLY A 33 -8.12 1.26 -1.61
N PHE A 34 -7.42 2.35 -1.29
CA PHE A 34 -7.74 3.70 -1.76
C PHE A 34 -7.65 3.80 -3.28
N LEU A 35 -6.56 3.33 -3.90
CA LEU A 35 -6.38 3.39 -5.35
C LEU A 35 -7.46 2.60 -6.09
N ALA A 36 -7.84 1.41 -5.61
CA ALA A 36 -8.92 0.65 -6.21
C ALA A 36 -10.24 1.43 -6.22
N ILE A 37 -10.61 2.03 -5.08
CA ILE A 37 -11.81 2.86 -4.97
C ILE A 37 -11.71 4.10 -5.87
N ALA A 38 -10.57 4.78 -5.86
CA ALA A 38 -10.34 5.97 -6.65
C ALA A 38 -10.48 5.65 -8.16
N VAL A 39 -9.86 4.59 -8.65
CA VAL A 39 -9.97 4.18 -10.06
C VAL A 39 -11.42 3.92 -10.45
N VAL A 40 -12.19 3.18 -9.63
CA VAL A 40 -13.62 2.94 -9.88
C VAL A 40 -14.41 4.25 -9.94
N ALA A 41 -14.16 5.16 -9.00
CA ALA A 41 -14.83 6.46 -8.96
C ALA A 41 -14.50 7.31 -10.21
N HIS A 42 -13.24 7.33 -10.64
CA HIS A 42 -12.82 8.08 -11.83
C HIS A 42 -13.43 7.48 -13.11
N ILE A 43 -13.51 6.15 -13.23
CA ILE A 43 -14.17 5.48 -14.36
C ILE A 43 -15.66 5.85 -14.39
N LEU A 44 -16.35 5.81 -13.24
CA LEU A 44 -17.78 6.13 -13.17
C LEU A 44 -18.06 7.59 -13.54
N VAL A 45 -17.26 8.53 -13.01
CA VAL A 45 -17.37 9.95 -13.36
C VAL A 45 -17.08 10.16 -14.84
N TRP A 46 -16.06 9.48 -15.38
CA TRP A 46 -15.70 9.57 -16.80
C TRP A 46 -16.81 9.05 -17.71
N ALA A 47 -17.49 7.96 -17.33
CA ALA A 47 -18.64 7.43 -18.06
C ALA A 47 -19.85 8.38 -18.09
N TRP A 48 -20.04 9.18 -17.02
CA TRP A 48 -21.13 10.16 -16.97
C TRP A 48 -20.80 11.46 -17.71
N LYS A 49 -19.64 12.05 -17.44
CA LYS A 49 -19.20 13.29 -18.08
C LYS A 49 -17.71 13.19 -18.41
N PRO A 50 -17.36 12.84 -19.65
CA PRO A 50 -15.98 12.67 -19.99
C PRO A 50 -15.22 13.99 -19.94
N TRP A 51 -14.04 13.95 -19.32
CA TRP A 51 -13.14 15.09 -19.15
C TRP A 51 -12.24 15.38 -20.37
N PHE A 52 -11.95 14.36 -21.18
CA PHE A 52 -11.07 14.45 -22.36
C PHE A 52 -11.80 14.15 -23.68
N SER A 53 -13.13 14.23 -23.68
CA SER A 53 -13.94 14.16 -24.91
C SER A 53 -14.27 15.54 -25.43
#